data_AF-A0A258BTL0-F1
#
_entry.id   AF-A0A258BTL0-F1
#
_cell.length_a   1.000
_cell.length_b   1.000
_cell.length_c   1.000
_cell.angle_alpha   90.00
_cell.angle_beta   90.00
_cell.angle_gamma   90.00
#
_symmetry.space_group_name_H-M   'P 1'
#
loop_
_entity.id
_entity.type
_entity.pdbx_description
1 polymer ?
#
loop_
_entity_poly.entity_id
_entity_poly.type
_entity_poly.pdbx_seq_one_letter_code
_entity_poly.pdbx_strand_id
1 'polypeptide(L)'
;MQDIYRPTVSDETVPINDDLDINYGVFRNGFTFRRAAGSWRLWPMLEFVVPHANRMIGDMYDAGVTWTLCEHVSVAINGRADYVFEGPDGPITQVWMPGCHNVENGGGYLPAGEFIRTFHDDFTLCCVVQKFQRTPGVQYQFEVVTGSAMLASDALFAHYATGVRQRQTDFDVPVGHALDVGPGDITIIGRLRP
;
A
#
# COMPACT_ATOMS: atom_id res chain seq x y z
N MET A 1 -19.99 -17.65 -15.78
CA MET A 1 -20.45 -17.11 -14.49
C MET A 1 -19.25 -17.00 -13.54
N GLN A 2 -18.32 -16.07 -13.81
CA GLN A 2 -17.00 -15.97 -13.13
C GLN A 2 -16.74 -14.59 -12.47
N ASP A 3 -17.61 -13.59 -12.68
CA ASP A 3 -17.37 -12.18 -12.28
C ASP A 3 -17.83 -11.78 -10.88
N ILE A 4 -18.30 -12.74 -10.07
CA ILE A 4 -18.88 -12.47 -8.73
C ILE A 4 -17.78 -12.44 -7.64
N TYR A 5 -16.58 -12.96 -7.91
CA TYR A 5 -15.51 -13.08 -6.90
C TYR A 5 -14.39 -12.03 -7.00
N ARG A 6 -14.29 -11.29 -8.11
CA ARG A 6 -13.28 -10.24 -8.26
C ARG A 6 -13.83 -8.91 -7.76
N PRO A 7 -13.22 -8.30 -6.72
CA PRO A 7 -13.67 -7.03 -6.19
C PRO A 7 -13.29 -5.85 -7.09
N THR A 8 -12.39 -6.04 -8.06
CA THR A 8 -11.92 -5.01 -8.99
C THR A 8 -12.75 -4.96 -10.27
N VAL A 9 -12.98 -3.74 -10.76
CA VAL A 9 -13.57 -3.41 -12.07
C VAL A 9 -12.47 -3.35 -13.13
N SER A 10 -11.32 -2.80 -12.78
CA SER A 10 -10.14 -2.74 -13.63
C SER A 10 -8.86 -2.82 -12.82
N ASP A 11 -7.83 -3.35 -13.45
CA ASP A 11 -6.47 -3.44 -12.94
C ASP A 11 -5.54 -2.98 -14.06
N GLU A 12 -4.83 -1.88 -13.85
CA GLU A 12 -3.76 -1.41 -14.75
C GLU A 12 -2.42 -1.62 -14.05
N THR A 13 -1.40 -2.05 -14.80
CA THR A 13 -0.06 -2.28 -14.23
C THR A 13 1.00 -1.45 -14.91
N VAL A 14 1.96 -0.96 -14.12
CA VAL A 14 3.20 -0.33 -14.58
C VAL A 14 4.35 -1.21 -14.12
N PRO A 15 5.13 -1.83 -15.03
CA PRO A 15 6.26 -2.66 -14.63
C PRO A 15 7.37 -1.81 -13.99
N ILE A 16 7.93 -2.31 -12.89
CA ILE A 16 9.07 -1.69 -12.21
C ILE A 16 10.36 -2.43 -12.53
N ASN A 17 10.38 -3.74 -12.27
CA ASN A 17 11.51 -4.61 -12.57
C ASN A 17 11.04 -6.07 -12.68
N ASP A 18 11.95 -7.04 -12.65
CA ASP A 18 11.61 -8.47 -12.74
C ASP A 18 10.80 -9.00 -11.54
N ASP A 19 10.79 -8.28 -10.42
CA ASP A 19 10.13 -8.71 -9.17
C ASP A 19 8.85 -7.94 -8.86
N LEU A 20 8.72 -6.68 -9.32
CA LEU A 20 7.72 -5.73 -8.86
C LEU A 20 6.92 -5.12 -10.02
N ASP A 21 5.64 -4.89 -9.77
CA ASP A 21 4.76 -4.04 -10.57
C ASP A 21 4.09 -3.01 -9.66
N ILE A 22 3.75 -1.85 -10.21
CA ILE A 22 2.69 -1.01 -9.66
C ILE A 22 1.37 -1.49 -10.22
N ASN A 23 0.36 -1.67 -9.37
CA ASN A 23 -1.00 -2.00 -9.75
C ASN A 23 -1.96 -0.89 -9.32
N TYR A 24 -2.72 -0.38 -10.29
CA TYR A 24 -3.84 0.54 -10.10
C TYR A 24 -5.14 -0.24 -10.18
N GLY A 25 -5.70 -0.58 -9.04
CA GLY A 25 -6.93 -1.36 -8.92
C GLY A 25 -8.13 -0.47 -8.60
N VAL A 26 -9.13 -0.43 -9.48
CA VAL A 26 -10.42 0.25 -9.24
C VAL A 26 -11.40 -0.78 -8.70
N PHE A 27 -12.01 -0.52 -7.54
CA PHE A 27 -12.90 -1.45 -6.86
C PHE A 27 -14.37 -1.18 -7.20
N ARG A 28 -15.17 -2.24 -7.26
CA ARG A 28 -16.59 -2.17 -7.57
C ARG A 28 -17.37 -1.54 -6.41
N ASN A 29 -18.05 -0.43 -6.67
CA ASN A 29 -18.88 0.25 -5.67
C ASN A 29 -19.93 -0.68 -5.04
N GLY A 30 -20.11 -0.55 -3.72
CA GLY A 30 -20.99 -1.39 -2.91
C GLY A 30 -20.50 -2.83 -2.73
N PHE A 31 -19.44 -3.25 -3.40
CA PHE A 31 -18.90 -4.59 -3.23
C PHE A 31 -18.28 -4.73 -1.84
N THR A 32 -18.62 -5.81 -1.16
CA THR A 32 -18.07 -6.15 0.15
C THR A 32 -17.18 -7.37 0.04
N PHE A 33 -15.96 -7.25 0.54
CA PHE A 33 -14.93 -8.29 0.46
C PHE A 33 -14.45 -8.67 1.85
N ARG A 34 -14.75 -9.91 2.27
CA ARG A 34 -14.20 -10.51 3.48
C ARG A 34 -12.85 -11.15 3.16
N ARG A 35 -11.80 -10.75 3.88
CA ARG A 35 -10.47 -11.34 3.77
C ARG A 35 -10.15 -12.15 5.02
N ALA A 36 -9.83 -13.42 4.84
CA ALA A 36 -9.51 -14.31 5.95
C ALA A 36 -8.18 -13.95 6.62
N ALA A 37 -8.03 -14.33 7.89
CA ALA A 37 -6.78 -14.19 8.62
C ALA A 37 -5.60 -14.87 7.88
N GLY A 38 -4.42 -14.26 7.95
CA GLY A 38 -3.20 -14.80 7.34
C GLY A 38 -3.20 -14.83 5.80
N SER A 39 -4.09 -14.10 5.14
CA SER A 39 -4.16 -14.02 3.67
C SER A 39 -2.89 -13.46 3.00
N TRP A 40 -1.97 -12.92 3.79
CA TRP A 40 -0.73 -12.29 3.34
C TRP A 40 0.49 -13.20 3.47
N ARG A 41 0.34 -14.44 3.94
CA ARG A 41 1.47 -15.37 4.20
C ARG A 41 2.36 -15.69 2.99
N LEU A 42 1.90 -15.39 1.78
CA LEU A 42 2.67 -15.56 0.55
C LEU A 42 3.52 -14.33 0.20
N TRP A 43 3.29 -13.22 0.88
CA TRP A 43 4.13 -12.03 0.79
C TRP A 43 5.39 -12.25 1.63
N PRO A 44 6.54 -11.72 1.19
CA PRO A 44 7.74 -11.65 1.99
C PRO A 44 7.47 -10.86 3.26
N MET A 45 7.61 -11.56 4.38
CA MET A 45 7.40 -11.01 5.70
C MET A 45 8.66 -10.27 6.14
N LEU A 46 8.47 -9.10 6.73
CA LEU A 46 9.53 -8.35 7.40
C LEU A 46 9.43 -8.60 8.91
N GLU A 47 10.52 -8.31 9.62
CA GLU A 47 10.47 -8.24 11.09
C GLU A 47 9.44 -7.19 11.51
N PHE A 48 8.51 -7.57 12.38
CA PHE A 48 7.47 -6.66 12.83
C PHE A 48 8.04 -5.56 13.71
N VAL A 49 7.71 -4.31 13.38
CA VAL A 49 8.02 -3.13 14.18
C VAL A 49 6.70 -2.47 14.57
N VAL A 50 6.60 -1.95 15.79
CA VAL A 50 5.39 -1.23 16.22
C VAL A 50 5.27 0.09 15.41
N PRO A 51 4.10 0.38 14.80
CA PRO A 51 3.90 1.61 14.04
C PRO A 51 3.73 2.81 14.98
N HIS A 52 4.36 3.94 14.66
CA HIS A 52 4.33 5.16 15.46
C HIS A 52 4.04 6.42 14.63
N ALA A 53 4.55 6.49 13.40
CA ALA A 53 4.47 7.68 12.54
C ALA A 53 3.15 7.75 11.77
N ASN A 54 2.70 6.63 11.20
CA ASN A 54 1.47 6.60 10.42
C ASN A 54 0.28 6.31 11.34
N ARG A 55 -0.44 7.36 11.77
CA ARG A 55 -1.59 7.23 12.68
C ARG A 55 -2.72 6.36 12.13
N MET A 56 -2.89 6.23 10.81
CA MET A 56 -3.84 5.25 10.28
C MET A 56 -3.52 3.82 10.74
N ILE A 57 -2.25 3.47 10.84
CA ILE A 57 -1.85 2.14 11.31
C ILE A 57 -1.77 2.12 12.84
N GLY A 58 -1.13 3.14 13.41
CA GLY A 58 -0.90 3.28 14.85
C GLY A 58 -2.20 3.30 15.67
N ASP A 59 -3.19 4.11 15.27
CA ASP A 59 -4.48 4.20 15.99
C ASP A 59 -5.19 2.83 16.04
N MET A 60 -5.13 2.07 14.94
CA MET A 60 -5.75 0.74 14.88
C MET A 60 -4.96 -0.30 15.68
N TYR A 61 -3.63 -0.20 15.68
CA TYR A 61 -2.78 -1.03 16.54
C TYR A 61 -3.08 -0.76 18.03
N ASP A 62 -3.15 0.52 18.43
CA ASP A 62 -3.50 0.94 19.79
C ASP A 62 -4.91 0.45 20.19
N ALA A 63 -5.84 0.39 19.23
CA ALA A 63 -7.19 -0.16 19.42
C ALA A 63 -7.25 -1.70 19.42
N GLY A 64 -6.11 -2.40 19.28
CA GLY A 64 -6.02 -3.85 19.39
C GLY A 64 -6.07 -4.62 18.06
N VAL A 65 -6.05 -3.95 16.91
CA VAL A 65 -5.91 -4.63 15.61
C VAL A 65 -4.50 -5.20 15.47
N THR A 66 -4.42 -6.50 15.18
CA THR A 66 -3.14 -7.17 14.95
C THR A 66 -2.69 -7.01 13.51
N TRP A 67 -1.43 -6.64 13.31
CA TRP A 67 -0.83 -6.39 12.01
C TRP A 67 0.34 -7.34 11.72
N THR A 68 0.59 -7.56 10.45
CA THR A 68 1.85 -8.11 9.91
C THR A 68 2.55 -7.05 9.09
N LEU A 69 3.89 -7.07 9.07
CA LEU A 69 4.69 -6.20 8.20
C LEU A 69 5.21 -7.00 7.01
N CYS A 70 4.97 -6.51 5.79
CA CYS A 70 5.30 -7.21 4.54
C CYS A 70 5.93 -6.26 3.51
N GLU A 71 6.59 -6.82 2.49
CA GLU A 71 7.01 -6.09 1.30
C GLU A 71 5.82 -5.71 0.41
N HIS A 72 5.04 -4.74 0.86
CA HIS A 72 3.85 -4.27 0.18
C HIS A 72 3.66 -2.78 0.37
N VAL A 73 2.98 -2.15 -0.58
CA VAL A 73 2.47 -0.79 -0.47
C VAL A 73 1.04 -0.80 -0.98
N SER A 74 0.15 -0.13 -0.26
CA SER A 74 -1.19 0.26 -0.71
C SER A 74 -1.39 1.73 -0.38
N VAL A 75 -1.69 2.53 -1.40
CA VAL A 75 -2.06 3.95 -1.29
C VAL A 75 -3.46 4.14 -1.85
N ALA A 76 -4.36 4.74 -1.10
CA ALA A 76 -5.65 5.19 -1.61
C ALA A 76 -5.46 6.49 -2.42
N ILE A 77 -5.91 6.48 -3.67
CA ILE A 77 -5.75 7.60 -4.60
C ILE A 77 -7.08 8.19 -5.09
N ASN A 78 -8.18 7.48 -4.92
CA ASN A 78 -9.53 7.94 -5.24
C ASN A 78 -10.58 7.21 -4.39
N GLY A 79 -11.78 7.79 -4.28
CA GLY A 79 -12.95 7.21 -3.63
C GLY A 79 -12.74 6.95 -2.14
N ARG A 80 -13.53 6.05 -1.55
CA ARG A 80 -13.33 5.63 -0.16
C ARG A 80 -13.65 4.16 0.08
N ALA A 81 -13.09 3.59 1.14
CA ALA A 81 -13.42 2.25 1.56
C ALA A 81 -13.53 2.15 3.09
N ASP A 82 -14.56 1.47 3.55
CA ASP A 82 -14.72 1.13 4.97
C ASP A 82 -14.03 -0.20 5.24
N TYR A 83 -13.15 -0.22 6.22
CA TYR A 83 -12.45 -1.40 6.71
C TYR A 83 -12.99 -1.73 8.09
N VAL A 84 -13.59 -2.90 8.25
CA VAL A 84 -14.11 -3.38 9.53
C VAL A 84 -13.24 -4.53 10.00
N PHE A 85 -12.57 -4.34 11.13
CA PHE A 85 -11.67 -5.29 11.76
C PHE A 85 -12.34 -5.94 12.97
N GLU A 86 -11.90 -7.15 13.31
CA GLU A 86 -12.16 -7.71 14.64
C GLU A 86 -11.31 -6.95 15.68
N GLY A 87 -11.96 -6.50 16.75
CA GLY A 87 -11.33 -5.83 17.89
C GLY A 87 -11.71 -6.49 19.22
N PRO A 88 -10.97 -6.20 20.30
CA PRO A 88 -11.18 -6.83 21.60
C PRO A 88 -12.57 -6.54 22.20
N ASP A 89 -13.11 -5.34 21.96
CA ASP A 89 -14.41 -4.89 22.49
C ASP A 89 -15.53 -4.92 21.44
N GLY A 90 -15.27 -5.51 20.27
CA GLY A 90 -16.19 -5.53 19.13
C GLY A 90 -15.55 -5.03 17.84
N PRO A 91 -16.32 -4.96 16.74
CA PRO A 91 -15.80 -4.51 15.45
C PRO A 91 -15.29 -3.07 15.49
N ILE A 92 -14.12 -2.83 14.88
CA ILE A 92 -13.52 -1.49 14.76
C ILE A 92 -13.54 -1.10 13.29
N THR A 93 -14.08 0.09 13.00
CA THR A 93 -14.16 0.61 11.64
C THR A 93 -13.09 1.68 11.40
N GLN A 94 -12.37 1.54 10.29
CA GLN A 94 -11.48 2.55 9.74
C GLN A 94 -11.93 2.93 8.33
N VAL A 95 -11.92 4.21 8.00
CA VAL A 95 -12.25 4.68 6.65
C VAL A 95 -10.97 5.07 5.93
N TRP A 96 -10.74 4.48 4.76
CA TRP A 96 -9.65 4.84 3.85
C TRP A 96 -10.16 5.81 2.79
N MET A 97 -9.45 6.92 2.59
CA MET A 97 -9.72 7.98 1.62
C MET A 97 -8.41 8.38 0.92
N PRO A 98 -8.42 9.21 -0.14
CA PRO A 98 -7.19 9.63 -0.80
C PRO A 98 -6.22 10.24 0.20
N GLY A 99 -4.96 9.80 0.17
CA GLY A 99 -3.95 10.14 1.19
C GLY A 99 -3.67 9.01 2.18
N CYS A 100 -4.59 8.09 2.40
CA CYS A 100 -4.36 6.94 3.29
C CYS A 100 -3.39 5.94 2.65
N HIS A 101 -2.47 5.40 3.45
CA HIS A 101 -1.57 4.32 3.04
C HIS A 101 -1.23 3.40 4.22
N ASN A 102 -0.75 2.19 3.92
CA ASN A 102 -0.32 1.23 4.95
C ASN A 102 1.20 1.18 5.17
N VAL A 103 1.96 2.11 4.62
CA VAL A 103 3.43 2.05 4.70
C VAL A 103 3.98 2.75 5.93
N GLU A 104 4.86 2.08 6.65
CA GLU A 104 5.78 2.59 7.68
C GLU A 104 6.92 1.57 7.88
N ASN A 105 8.04 1.96 8.48
CA ASN A 105 9.13 1.05 8.86
C ASN A 105 9.67 0.17 7.70
N GLY A 106 9.65 0.71 6.48
CA GLY A 106 10.15 0.02 5.29
C GLY A 106 9.18 -0.96 4.64
N GLY A 107 7.95 -1.11 5.13
CA GLY A 107 6.99 -2.08 4.58
C GLY A 107 5.53 -1.69 4.78
N GLY A 108 4.65 -2.54 4.25
CA GLY A 108 3.21 -2.39 4.35
C GLY A 108 2.65 -3.17 5.53
N TYR A 109 1.96 -2.48 6.42
CA TYR A 109 1.18 -3.11 7.48
C TYR A 109 -0.09 -3.68 6.88
N LEU A 110 -0.26 -4.99 7.04
CA LEU A 110 -1.40 -5.74 6.55
C LEU A 110 -2.10 -6.43 7.72
N PRO A 111 -3.44 -6.44 7.81
CA PRO A 111 -4.13 -7.00 8.96
C PRO A 111 -3.83 -8.51 9.06
N ALA A 112 -3.40 -8.96 10.24
CA ALA A 112 -3.12 -10.37 10.49
C ALA A 112 -4.41 -11.18 10.62
N GLY A 113 -5.42 -10.58 11.27
CA GLY A 113 -6.74 -11.15 11.49
C GLY A 113 -7.66 -11.03 10.28
N GLU A 114 -8.90 -11.48 10.47
CA GLU A 114 -9.95 -11.28 9.49
C GLU A 114 -10.39 -9.81 9.44
N PHE A 115 -10.78 -9.35 8.25
CA PHE A 115 -11.42 -8.05 8.09
C PHE A 115 -12.32 -8.01 6.87
N ILE A 116 -13.24 -7.05 6.87
CA ILE A 116 -14.19 -6.80 5.80
C ILE A 116 -13.88 -5.44 5.20
N ARG A 117 -13.93 -5.34 3.87
CA ARG A 117 -13.89 -4.06 3.15
C ARG A 117 -15.17 -3.82 2.40
N THR A 118 -15.66 -2.59 2.42
CA THR A 118 -16.75 -2.14 1.55
C THR A 118 -16.26 -0.92 0.76
N PHE A 119 -16.41 -0.97 -0.57
CA PHE A 119 -15.84 0.04 -1.47
C PHE A 119 -16.90 1.02 -1.97
N HIS A 120 -16.54 2.30 -2.07
CA HIS A 120 -17.43 3.38 -2.49
C HIS A 120 -16.70 4.36 -3.42
N ASP A 121 -17.49 5.09 -4.21
CA ASP A 121 -17.04 6.25 -5.00
C ASP A 121 -15.81 5.96 -5.89
N ASP A 122 -15.82 4.79 -6.54
CA ASP A 122 -14.75 4.28 -7.40
C ASP A 122 -13.40 4.21 -6.67
N PHE A 123 -13.44 3.67 -5.44
CA PHE A 123 -12.26 3.49 -4.60
C PHE A 123 -11.14 2.86 -5.40
N THR A 124 -9.99 3.52 -5.41
CA THR A 124 -8.84 3.11 -6.21
C THR A 124 -7.61 3.03 -5.31
N LEU A 125 -6.88 1.92 -5.42
CA LEU A 125 -5.58 1.75 -4.79
C LEU A 125 -4.48 1.80 -5.84
N CYS A 126 -3.38 2.49 -5.52
CA CYS A 126 -2.07 2.33 -6.14
C CYS A 126 -1.22 1.46 -5.22
N CYS A 127 -0.91 0.24 -5.67
CA CYS A 127 -0.20 -0.75 -4.89
C CYS A 127 1.15 -1.09 -5.51
N VAL A 128 2.17 -1.33 -4.68
CA VAL A 128 3.35 -2.11 -5.12
C VAL A 128 3.03 -3.57 -4.86
N VAL A 129 2.99 -4.36 -5.94
CA VAL A 129 2.70 -5.79 -5.90
C VAL A 129 3.87 -6.59 -6.43
N GLN A 130 3.99 -7.82 -5.91
CA GLN A 130 5.05 -8.72 -6.31
C GLN A 130 4.63 -9.62 -7.46
N LYS A 131 5.58 -9.89 -8.35
CA LYS A 131 5.47 -10.93 -9.37
C LYS A 131 5.68 -12.30 -8.74
N PHE A 132 5.06 -13.33 -9.34
CA PHE A 132 5.18 -14.70 -8.86
C PHE A 132 6.62 -15.25 -8.95
N GLN A 133 7.35 -14.86 -9.99
CA GLN A 133 8.77 -15.19 -10.13
C GLN A 133 9.56 -14.02 -9.55
N ARG A 134 10.30 -14.29 -8.48
CA ARG A 134 11.16 -13.31 -7.83
C ARG A 134 12.61 -13.74 -7.84
N THR A 135 13.48 -12.76 -7.85
CA THR A 135 14.91 -12.91 -7.70
C THR A 135 15.22 -13.42 -6.28
N PRO A 136 15.82 -14.61 -6.13
CA PRO A 136 16.14 -15.17 -4.81
C PRO A 136 17.09 -14.27 -4.02
N GLY A 137 16.80 -14.08 -2.72
CA GLY A 137 17.65 -13.32 -1.81
C GLY A 137 17.50 -11.79 -1.91
N VAL A 138 16.68 -11.28 -2.84
CA VAL A 138 16.37 -9.85 -2.92
C VAL A 138 15.28 -9.50 -1.91
N GLN A 139 15.53 -8.46 -1.13
CA GLN A 139 14.54 -7.86 -0.23
C GLN A 139 14.38 -6.37 -0.56
N TYR A 140 13.15 -5.87 -0.48
CA TYR A 140 12.78 -4.48 -0.76
C TYR A 140 12.36 -3.76 0.51
N GLN A 141 12.62 -2.45 0.54
CA GLN A 141 12.05 -1.54 1.53
C GLN A 141 11.30 -0.41 0.82
N PHE A 142 10.19 0.01 1.41
CA PHE A 142 9.30 1.01 0.85
C PHE A 142 9.07 2.18 1.80
N GLU A 143 8.87 3.34 1.20
CA GLU A 143 8.52 4.59 1.87
C GLU A 143 7.40 5.27 1.08
N VAL A 144 6.49 5.94 1.78
CA VAL A 144 5.47 6.78 1.17
C VAL A 144 5.66 8.20 1.66
N VAL A 145 5.80 9.12 0.72
CA VAL A 145 5.97 10.54 1.00
C VAL A 145 4.75 11.29 0.52
N THR A 146 4.29 12.25 1.35
CA THR A 146 3.22 13.18 1.00
C THR A 146 3.80 14.58 0.87
N GLY A 147 3.65 15.20 -0.31
CA GLY A 147 4.24 16.50 -0.62
C GLY A 147 5.73 16.47 -0.97
N SER A 148 6.31 17.67 -1.06
CA SER A 148 7.70 17.85 -1.49
C SER A 148 8.69 17.27 -0.48
N ALA A 149 9.62 16.46 -0.95
CA ALA A 149 10.68 15.90 -0.14
C ALA A 149 11.99 15.76 -0.92
N MET A 150 13.09 15.64 -0.19
CA MET A 150 14.40 15.32 -0.73
C MET A 150 14.78 13.91 -0.30
N LEU A 151 15.27 13.08 -1.23
CA LEU A 151 15.66 11.71 -0.91
C LEU A 151 16.83 11.68 0.08
N ALA A 152 16.64 10.98 1.21
CA ALA A 152 17.68 10.78 2.22
C ALA A 152 18.71 9.70 1.83
N SER A 153 18.39 8.88 0.83
CA SER A 153 19.25 7.84 0.27
C SER A 153 18.79 7.48 -1.14
N ASP A 154 19.68 6.85 -1.91
CA ASP A 154 19.40 6.38 -3.26
C ASP A 154 18.13 5.52 -3.28
N ALA A 155 17.31 5.72 -4.30
CA ALA A 155 16.10 4.97 -4.56
C ALA A 155 16.22 4.17 -5.86
N LEU A 156 15.78 2.91 -5.81
CA LEU A 156 15.63 2.11 -7.03
C LEU A 156 14.56 2.73 -7.94
N PHE A 157 13.47 3.19 -7.33
CA PHE A 157 12.44 3.93 -8.04
C PHE A 157 11.70 4.91 -7.14
N ALA A 158 11.16 5.97 -7.75
CA ALA A 158 10.16 6.85 -7.18
C ALA A 158 8.93 6.88 -8.12
N HIS A 159 7.80 6.36 -7.64
CA HIS A 159 6.57 6.28 -8.39
C HIS A 159 5.55 7.31 -7.90
N TYR A 160 5.10 8.17 -8.80
CA TYR A 160 4.13 9.23 -8.50
C TYR A 160 2.71 8.64 -8.55
N ALA A 161 2.13 8.37 -7.38
CA ALA A 161 0.83 7.71 -7.25
C ALA A 161 -0.35 8.67 -7.51
N THR A 162 -0.14 9.96 -7.24
CA THR A 162 -1.11 11.04 -7.50
C THR A 162 -0.40 12.26 -8.13
N GLY A 163 -1.16 13.31 -8.41
CA GLY A 163 -0.64 14.58 -8.92
C GLY A 163 -0.45 14.61 -10.43
N VAL A 164 0.17 15.68 -10.92
CA VAL A 164 0.37 15.92 -12.37
C VAL A 164 1.27 14.86 -13.03
N ARG A 165 2.10 14.19 -12.23
CA ARG A 165 2.99 13.10 -12.67
C ARG A 165 2.40 11.71 -12.41
N GLN A 166 1.12 11.60 -12.02
CA GLN A 166 0.49 10.32 -11.70
C GLN A 166 0.79 9.25 -12.76
N ARG A 167 1.12 8.03 -12.30
CA ARG A 167 1.54 6.86 -13.10
C ARG A 167 2.92 6.94 -13.73
N GLN A 168 3.68 8.01 -13.50
CA GLN A 168 5.08 8.07 -13.90
C GLN A 168 5.99 7.45 -12.84
N THR A 169 7.14 6.94 -13.29
CA THR A 169 8.18 6.38 -12.41
C THR A 169 9.52 6.96 -12.82
N ASP A 170 10.25 7.51 -11.85
CA ASP A 170 11.67 7.80 -12.00
C ASP A 170 12.45 6.59 -11.46
N PHE A 171 13.52 6.18 -12.15
CA PHE A 171 14.37 5.05 -11.79
C PHE A 171 15.78 5.54 -11.41
N ASP A 172 16.48 4.76 -10.59
CA ASP A 172 17.86 5.02 -10.17
C ASP A 172 18.04 6.45 -9.61
N VAL A 173 17.14 6.85 -8.72
CA VAL A 173 17.03 8.23 -8.24
C VAL A 173 18.06 8.45 -7.13
N PRO A 174 19.02 9.38 -7.30
CA PRO A 174 20.10 9.54 -6.34
C PRO A 174 19.65 10.26 -5.06
N VAL A 175 20.38 10.02 -3.97
CA VAL A 175 20.30 10.80 -2.73
C VAL A 175 20.40 12.31 -3.03
N GLY A 176 19.64 13.11 -2.28
CA GLY A 176 19.58 14.56 -2.49
C GLY A 176 18.68 15.00 -3.65
N HIS A 177 18.10 14.07 -4.42
CA HIS A 177 17.10 14.42 -5.44
C HIS A 177 15.83 14.97 -4.78
N ALA A 178 15.35 16.11 -5.29
CA ALA A 178 14.09 16.71 -4.87
C ALA A 178 12.95 16.08 -5.68
N LEU A 179 12.01 15.43 -4.99
CA LEU A 179 10.81 14.87 -5.60
C LEU A 179 9.85 16.00 -5.98
N ASP A 180 9.50 16.08 -7.26
CA ASP A 180 8.54 17.05 -7.79
C ASP A 180 7.10 16.63 -7.46
N VAL A 181 6.69 16.91 -6.23
CA VAL A 181 5.42 16.46 -5.64
C VAL A 181 4.70 17.67 -5.05
N GLY A 182 3.50 17.93 -5.53
CA GLY A 182 2.64 19.00 -5.04
C GLY A 182 2.14 18.73 -3.61
N PRO A 183 1.69 19.75 -2.87
CA PRO A 183 1.10 19.55 -1.55
C PRO A 183 -0.08 18.56 -1.59
N GLY A 184 0.00 17.50 -0.79
CA GLY A 184 -1.02 16.45 -0.74
C GLY A 184 -0.87 15.35 -1.79
N ASP A 185 0.06 15.50 -2.74
CA ASP A 185 0.39 14.43 -3.68
C ASP A 185 1.27 13.36 -3.02
N ILE A 186 1.19 12.14 -3.55
CA ILE A 186 1.78 10.95 -2.94
C ILE A 186 2.79 10.32 -3.90
N THR A 187 3.98 10.06 -3.39
CA THR A 187 5.02 9.31 -4.08
C THR A 187 5.42 8.08 -3.26
N ILE A 188 5.49 6.94 -3.95
CA ILE A 188 5.98 5.68 -3.39
C ILE A 188 7.45 5.54 -3.78
N ILE A 189 8.31 5.36 -2.79
CA ILE A 189 9.74 5.18 -3.00
C ILE A 189 10.09 3.73 -2.67
N GLY A 190 10.77 3.07 -3.60
CA GLY A 190 11.27 1.70 -3.42
C GLY A 190 12.79 1.65 -3.43
N ARG A 191 13.34 0.82 -2.55
CA ARG A 191 14.78 0.58 -2.41
C ARG A 191 15.05 -0.90 -2.22
N LEU A 192 16.26 -1.33 -2.56
CA LEU A 192 16.78 -2.59 -2.04
C LEU A 192 17.05 -2.44 -0.55
N ARG A 193 16.70 -3.47 0.21
CA ARG A 193 17.08 -3.56 1.61
C ARG A 193 18.51 -4.11 1.68
N PRO A 194 19.42 -3.47 2.44
CA PRO A 194 20.77 -3.98 2.63
C PRO A 194 20.81 -5.30 3.41
#